data_AF-A0A7Z0VIJ7-F1
#
_entry.id   AF-A0A7Z0VIJ7-F1
#
_cell.length_a   1.000
_cell.length_b   1.000
_cell.length_c   1.000
_cell.angle_alpha   90.00
_cell.angle_beta   90.00
_cell.angle_gamma   90.00
#
_symmetry.space_group_name_H-M   'P 1'
#
loop_
_entity.id
_entity.type
_entity.pdbx_description
1 polymer ?
#
loop_
_entity_poly.entity_id
_entity_poly.type
_entity_poly.pdbx_seq_one_letter_code
_entity_poly.pdbx_strand_id
1 'polypeptide(L)'
;MAKRSQATKQSVTTDTAKDTEQKENLIDLEERAPSAALPNELNNKIGKIDSDLDDLRSQLSKTNRSVKTSLSHLSDKGSDLTTKVSETYQQLGSLDDAYKSLSEKSATISKDIKTVSKQINQVSEKSDSDIGLLSDGYQSLLARTDELAKKSKQTTQTLNKSIKDNAKMLQELESALVAEIDSLAKHSKERDQDLADKSDEISNDLTKAQDEIKSNQARLLKLQAVDQALEKRVAEVEGTAGDLTKKSRELSRSTTILNKRSSELSDAIDDLRTRTEEHSEQITDLQERVEKGARALVSLIMLEKRHFRILGGMIALLVLGLLVFMGTEYANWRSETQTNTALQSDIVTTNTHLAATNSQLSQLSNQTAEADSAIQSEISDINDRLITIGDQVDTLDGRVTNMRPHQTFGSDNTIHGSAWITKQSATNHTIHIATLSDKQAIYKLAERYHSHLKKDLAYLPVKSKNRQLYAMIYGNFSTAADAESALNRLPRMIQRHRPSVHSMGQVQSFIAK
;
A
#
# COMPACT_ATOMS: atom_id res chain seq x y z
N MET A 1 70.32 41.96 25.12
CA MET A 1 70.82 43.01 24.20
C MET A 1 71.07 44.27 25.04
N ALA A 2 72.24 44.49 25.64
CA ALA A 2 73.53 44.91 25.08
C ALA A 2 73.52 46.32 24.45
N LYS A 3 74.03 47.33 25.20
CA LYS A 3 74.92 48.48 24.82
C LYS A 3 74.69 49.69 25.75
N ARG A 4 75.72 50.12 26.52
CA ARG A 4 76.70 51.23 26.27
C ARG A 4 76.03 52.63 26.45
N SER A 5 76.58 53.65 27.10
CA SER A 5 77.97 54.09 27.29
C SER A 5 78.03 55.36 28.20
N GLN A 6 79.07 55.46 29.06
CA GLN A 6 79.86 56.64 29.52
C GLN A 6 79.14 57.88 30.12
N ALA A 7 79.42 58.39 31.33
CA ALA A 7 80.68 58.76 32.02
C ALA A 7 81.45 59.94 31.39
N THR A 8 81.35 61.13 32.00
CA THR A 8 82.45 62.11 32.03
C THR A 8 82.44 62.91 33.34
N LYS A 9 83.60 62.88 34.02
CA LYS A 9 83.98 63.72 35.17
C LYS A 9 84.48 65.07 34.67
N GLN A 10 84.29 66.13 35.46
CA GLN A 10 85.25 67.23 35.55
C GLN A 10 85.21 67.86 36.95
N SER A 11 86.37 67.84 37.61
CA SER A 11 86.72 68.52 38.86
C SER A 11 87.36 69.89 38.56
N VAL A 12 87.93 70.53 39.60
CA VAL A 12 88.86 71.71 39.63
C VAL A 12 88.17 72.94 40.24
N THR A 13 88.16 73.09 41.57
CA THR A 13 89.17 73.63 42.54
C THR A 13 89.06 75.12 42.81
N THR A 14 88.90 75.41 44.09
CA THR A 14 89.33 76.60 44.85
C THR A 14 90.77 77.02 44.52
N ASP A 15 91.02 78.33 44.47
CA ASP A 15 92.35 78.85 44.79
C ASP A 15 92.30 80.25 45.43
N THR A 16 93.32 80.48 46.26
CA THR A 16 93.51 81.57 47.23
C THR A 16 94.78 82.34 46.84
N ALA A 17 95.09 83.45 47.56
CA ALA A 17 96.36 84.23 47.60
C ALA A 17 96.36 85.51 46.71
N LYS A 18 96.37 86.72 47.30
CA LYS A 18 97.46 87.50 47.97
C LYS A 18 98.42 88.17 46.97
N ASP A 19 98.54 89.51 47.03
CA ASP A 19 99.80 90.26 47.24
C ASP A 19 99.55 91.80 47.36
N THR A 20 99.94 92.43 48.49
CA THR A 20 101.01 93.47 48.71
C THR A 20 100.64 94.90 48.21
N GLU A 21 101.01 96.03 48.82
CA GLU A 21 102.19 96.40 49.61
C GLU A 21 101.98 97.73 50.38
N GLN A 22 102.85 97.96 51.36
CA GLN A 22 102.92 99.03 52.37
C GLN A 22 103.37 100.41 51.82
N LYS A 23 103.10 101.48 52.60
CA LYS A 23 104.17 102.34 53.16
C LYS A 23 103.66 103.38 54.18
N GLU A 24 104.17 103.23 55.40
CA GLU A 24 104.30 104.25 56.44
C GLU A 24 105.30 105.34 56.02
N ASN A 25 105.12 106.57 56.53
CA ASN A 25 106.15 107.61 56.72
C ASN A 25 105.53 108.67 57.66
N LEU A 26 105.70 108.56 58.97
CA LEU A 26 106.79 109.07 59.82
C LEU A 26 106.73 110.58 60.08
N ILE A 27 106.61 110.89 61.37
CA ILE A 27 106.68 112.20 62.04
C ILE A 27 108.15 112.63 62.08
N ASP A 28 108.46 113.87 61.69
CA ASP A 28 109.71 114.54 62.04
C ASP A 28 109.39 115.85 62.79
N LEU A 29 110.00 115.98 63.96
CA LEU A 29 109.94 117.12 64.88
C LEU A 29 111.26 117.88 64.80
N GLU A 30 111.14 119.22 64.87
CA GLU A 30 112.14 120.17 65.39
C GLU A 30 113.29 120.60 64.45
N GLU A 31 113.37 121.90 64.10
CA GLU A 31 114.41 122.83 64.59
C GLU A 31 114.19 124.29 64.07
N ARG A 32 114.80 125.25 64.78
CA ARG A 32 114.61 126.72 64.91
C ARG A 32 114.88 127.64 63.69
N ALA A 33 114.01 128.66 63.57
CA ALA A 33 114.21 130.11 63.29
C ALA A 33 114.84 130.61 61.95
N PRO A 34 114.66 131.88 61.50
CA PRO A 34 113.93 133.02 62.08
C PRO A 34 112.83 133.66 61.17
N SER A 35 112.14 134.61 61.78
CA SER A 35 110.91 135.30 61.37
C SER A 35 110.99 136.19 60.12
N ALA A 36 110.10 135.94 59.13
CA ALA A 36 109.30 136.94 58.40
C ALA A 36 108.50 136.33 57.21
N ALA A 37 107.49 135.46 57.43
CA ALA A 37 106.57 135.04 56.34
C ALA A 37 105.22 134.38 56.77
N LEU A 38 104.75 134.58 58.01
CA LEU A 38 103.56 133.90 58.60
C LEU A 38 102.22 133.90 57.80
N PRO A 39 101.87 134.90 56.96
CA PRO A 39 100.58 134.89 56.25
C PRO A 39 100.45 133.87 55.10
N ASN A 40 101.56 133.50 54.45
CA ASN A 40 101.50 132.66 53.24
C ASN A 40 101.27 131.17 53.54
N GLU A 41 101.74 130.70 54.70
CA GLU A 41 101.68 129.29 55.07
C GLU A 41 100.27 128.86 55.50
N LEU A 42 99.54 129.76 56.17
CA LEU A 42 98.16 129.55 56.62
C LEU A 42 97.20 129.44 55.42
N ASN A 43 97.35 130.29 54.41
CA ASN A 43 96.57 130.20 53.18
C ASN A 43 96.83 128.91 52.39
N ASN A 44 98.08 128.43 52.35
CA ASN A 44 98.39 127.14 51.73
C ASN A 44 97.76 125.96 52.48
N LYS A 45 97.72 125.99 53.82
CA LYS A 45 97.05 124.95 54.62
C LYS A 45 95.53 124.99 54.46
N ILE A 46 94.92 126.17 54.41
CA ILE A 46 93.47 126.34 54.16
C ILE A 46 93.11 125.86 52.75
N GLY A 47 93.86 126.24 51.72
CA GLY A 47 93.63 125.77 50.36
C GLY A 47 93.80 124.26 50.20
N LYS A 48 94.71 123.65 50.97
CA LYS A 48 94.87 122.19 51.00
C LYS A 48 93.69 121.50 51.69
N ILE A 49 93.19 122.06 52.79
CA ILE A 49 91.99 121.56 53.48
C ILE A 49 90.76 121.69 52.58
N ASP A 50 90.57 122.78 51.86
CA ASP A 50 89.46 122.95 50.92
C ASP A 50 89.56 121.94 49.76
N SER A 51 90.76 121.73 49.23
CA SER A 51 91.01 120.69 48.22
C SER A 51 90.69 119.29 48.75
N ASP A 52 91.11 118.96 49.97
CA ASP A 52 90.84 117.67 50.61
C ASP A 52 89.33 117.52 50.90
N LEU A 53 88.64 118.60 51.25
CA LEU A 53 87.20 118.61 51.51
C LEU A 53 86.39 118.43 50.21
N ASP A 54 86.83 119.02 49.11
CA ASP A 54 86.25 118.82 47.79
C ASP A 54 86.53 117.41 47.25
N ASP A 55 87.72 116.86 47.48
CA ASP A 55 88.05 115.47 47.15
C ASP A 55 87.21 114.49 47.98
N LEU A 56 87.02 114.75 49.27
CA LEU A 56 86.14 113.95 50.13
C LEU A 56 84.69 114.06 49.70
N ARG A 57 84.19 115.25 49.33
CA ARG A 57 82.84 115.41 48.76
C ARG A 57 82.69 114.67 47.45
N SER A 58 83.71 114.71 46.60
CA SER A 58 83.76 113.98 45.33
C SER A 58 83.75 112.47 45.57
N GLN A 59 84.56 111.95 46.49
CA GLN A 59 84.58 110.55 46.88
C GLN A 59 83.26 110.13 47.52
N LEU A 60 82.67 110.94 48.40
CA LEU A 60 81.37 110.66 49.01
C LEU A 60 80.26 110.61 47.94
N SER A 61 80.30 111.52 46.96
CA SER A 61 79.37 111.51 45.83
C SER A 61 79.54 110.27 44.95
N LYS A 62 80.78 109.87 44.65
CA LYS A 62 81.10 108.63 43.91
C LYS A 62 80.62 107.40 44.67
N THR A 63 80.92 107.30 45.97
CA THR A 63 80.48 106.22 46.84
C THR A 63 78.96 106.17 46.92
N ASN A 64 78.28 107.31 47.08
CA ASN A 64 76.83 107.35 47.14
C ASN A 64 76.18 106.94 45.81
N ARG A 65 76.74 107.35 44.66
CA ARG A 65 76.32 106.86 43.33
C ARG A 65 76.55 105.36 43.17
N SER A 66 77.69 104.85 43.63
CA SER A 66 78.00 103.41 43.59
C SER A 66 77.03 102.61 44.46
N VAL A 67 76.77 103.07 45.69
CA VAL A 67 75.79 102.45 46.60
C VAL A 67 74.40 102.46 45.99
N LYS A 68 73.97 103.58 45.40
CA LYS A 68 72.68 103.68 44.70
C LYS A 68 72.59 102.70 43.53
N THR A 69 73.67 102.55 42.76
CA THR A 69 73.75 101.62 41.63
C THR A 69 73.70 100.17 42.11
N SER A 70 74.47 99.82 43.14
CA SER A 70 74.43 98.49 43.77
C SER A 70 73.07 98.18 44.38
N LEU A 71 72.41 99.16 45.02
CA LEU A 71 71.08 99.01 45.58
C LEU A 71 70.02 98.82 44.49
N SER A 72 70.13 99.55 43.38
CA SER A 72 69.28 99.34 42.20
C SER A 72 69.46 97.94 41.63
N HIS A 73 70.70 97.49 41.42
CA HIS A 73 70.97 96.13 40.94
C HIS A 73 70.50 95.05 41.91
N LEU A 74 70.59 95.28 43.22
CA LEU A 74 70.07 94.36 44.22
C LEU A 74 68.54 94.32 44.20
N SER A 75 67.89 95.47 44.03
CA SER A 75 66.44 95.58 43.85
C SER A 75 65.98 94.85 42.58
N ASP A 76 66.66 95.05 41.45
CA ASP A 76 66.36 94.38 40.18
C ASP A 76 66.54 92.85 40.31
N LYS A 77 67.62 92.40 40.95
CA LYS A 77 67.83 90.98 41.29
C LYS A 77 66.78 90.45 42.25
N GLY A 78 66.33 91.26 43.22
CA GLY A 78 65.26 90.90 44.14
C GLY A 78 63.92 90.73 43.42
N SER A 79 63.64 91.61 42.44
CA SER A 79 62.47 91.51 41.57
C SER A 79 62.56 90.28 40.67
N ASP A 80 63.68 90.05 39.98
CA ASP A 80 63.89 88.87 39.12
C ASP A 80 63.78 87.57 39.91
N LEU A 81 64.35 87.54 41.13
CA LEU A 81 64.22 86.39 42.02
C LEU A 81 62.77 86.17 42.44
N THR A 82 62.02 87.23 42.75
CA THR A 82 60.60 87.12 43.11
C THR A 82 59.77 86.58 41.94
N THR A 83 60.03 87.06 40.71
CA THR A 83 59.38 86.55 39.50
C THR A 83 59.71 85.08 39.29
N LYS A 84 60.99 84.69 39.35
CA LYS A 84 61.41 83.28 39.23
C LYS A 84 60.79 82.40 40.29
N VAL A 85 60.74 82.86 41.54
CA VAL A 85 60.08 82.15 42.64
C VAL A 85 58.60 81.94 42.31
N SER A 86 57.90 82.99 41.85
CA SER A 86 56.50 82.90 41.43
C SER A 86 56.28 81.93 40.27
N GLU A 87 57.15 81.96 39.25
CA GLU A 87 57.11 81.03 38.11
C GLU A 87 57.36 79.58 38.56
N THR A 88 58.32 79.33 39.46
CA THR A 88 58.53 77.98 40.03
C THR A 88 57.33 77.49 40.83
N TYR A 89 56.64 78.36 41.57
CA TYR A 89 55.41 77.97 42.27
C TYR A 89 54.27 77.66 41.30
N GLN A 90 54.13 78.41 40.20
CA GLN A 90 53.16 78.10 39.14
C GLN A 90 53.47 76.78 38.43
N GLN A 91 54.75 76.52 38.14
CA GLN A 91 55.18 75.25 37.56
C GLN A 91 54.92 74.07 38.51
N LEU A 92 55.14 74.25 39.81
CA LEU A 92 54.86 73.23 40.82
C LEU A 92 53.36 72.95 40.93
N GLY A 93 52.51 73.98 40.86
CA GLY A 93 51.06 73.81 40.79
C GLY A 93 50.62 73.06 39.53
N SER A 94 51.17 73.40 38.36
CA SER A 94 50.89 72.70 37.10
C SER A 94 51.34 71.24 37.14
N LEU A 95 52.45 70.95 37.84
CA LEU A 95 52.95 69.59 38.05
C LEU A 95 52.02 68.79 38.97
N ASP A 96 51.48 69.40 40.02
CA ASP A 96 50.49 68.77 40.92
C ASP A 96 49.21 68.41 40.15
N ASP A 97 48.71 69.32 39.32
CA ASP A 97 47.56 69.07 38.43
C ASP A 97 47.82 67.91 37.46
N ALA A 98 49.03 67.84 36.88
CA ALA A 98 49.43 66.74 36.01
C ALA A 98 49.49 65.40 36.76
N TYR A 99 50.02 65.39 37.99
CA TYR A 99 50.03 64.20 38.85
C TYR A 99 48.62 63.74 39.21
N LYS A 100 47.72 64.68 39.52
CA LYS A 100 46.33 64.39 39.82
C LYS A 100 45.61 63.78 38.61
N SER A 101 45.79 64.36 37.42
CA SER A 101 45.25 63.80 36.16
C SER A 101 45.81 62.41 35.85
N LEU A 102 47.11 62.19 36.08
CA LEU A 102 47.73 60.88 35.89
C LEU A 102 47.18 59.83 36.87
N SER A 103 46.96 60.21 38.12
CA SER A 103 46.32 59.36 39.13
C SER A 103 44.90 58.95 38.73
N GLU A 104 44.09 59.90 38.26
CA GLU A 104 42.73 59.65 37.77
C GLU A 104 42.72 58.72 36.54
N LYS A 105 43.64 58.93 35.60
CA LYS A 105 43.82 58.03 34.44
C LYS A 105 44.25 56.63 34.88
N SER A 106 45.17 56.50 35.84
CA SER A 106 45.60 55.22 36.40
C SER A 106 44.45 54.46 37.09
N ALA A 107 43.62 55.17 37.84
CA ALA A 107 42.42 54.60 38.47
C ALA A 107 41.41 54.12 37.42
N THR A 108 41.24 54.89 36.33
CA THR A 108 40.38 54.51 35.20
C THR A 108 40.90 53.26 34.49
N ILE A 109 42.20 53.23 34.15
CA ILE A 109 42.85 52.06 33.55
C ILE A 109 42.68 50.82 34.44
N SER A 110 42.82 50.97 35.76
CA SER A 110 42.63 49.86 36.70
C SER A 110 41.18 49.32 36.69
N LYS A 111 40.19 50.19 36.54
CA LYS A 111 38.78 49.82 36.40
C LYS A 111 38.51 49.12 35.08
N ASP A 112 39.11 49.60 33.99
CA ASP A 112 38.99 49.01 32.67
C ASP A 112 39.63 47.62 32.62
N ILE A 113 40.82 47.45 33.20
CA ILE A 113 41.49 46.15 33.33
C ILE A 113 40.60 45.14 34.07
N LYS A 114 39.96 45.55 35.18
CA LYS A 114 39.01 44.68 35.90
C LYS A 114 37.80 44.29 35.04
N THR A 115 37.29 45.24 34.26
CA THR A 115 36.13 45.02 33.38
C THR A 115 36.49 44.06 32.24
N VAL A 116 37.63 44.28 31.58
CA VAL A 116 38.15 43.41 30.52
C VAL A 116 38.43 42.01 31.07
N SER A 117 39.04 41.88 32.25
CA SER A 117 39.27 40.59 32.89
C SER A 117 37.97 39.83 33.17
N LYS A 118 36.91 40.53 33.62
CA LYS A 118 35.58 39.93 33.79
C LYS A 118 34.99 39.45 32.46
N GLN A 119 35.11 40.25 31.40
CA GLN A 119 34.63 39.87 30.07
C GLN A 119 35.39 38.66 29.51
N ILE A 120 36.71 38.60 29.69
CA ILE A 120 37.54 37.45 29.29
C ILE A 120 37.07 36.18 29.99
N ASN A 121 36.81 36.24 31.30
CA ASN A 121 36.34 35.07 32.05
C ASN A 121 34.96 34.61 31.56
N GLN A 122 34.04 35.53 31.29
CA GLN A 122 32.71 35.19 30.74
C GLN A 122 32.80 34.55 29.36
N VAL A 123 33.72 35.03 28.51
CA VAL A 123 33.96 34.42 27.20
C VAL A 123 34.57 33.02 27.35
N SER A 124 35.48 32.82 28.30
CA SER A 124 36.05 31.51 28.60
C SER A 124 34.99 30.51 29.06
N GLU A 125 34.17 30.87 30.05
CA GLU A 125 33.08 30.04 30.57
C GLU A 125 32.07 29.66 29.47
N LYS A 126 31.71 30.65 28.63
CA LYS A 126 30.82 30.40 27.50
C LYS A 126 31.46 29.48 26.47
N SER A 127 32.74 29.68 26.14
CA SER A 127 33.48 28.84 25.21
C SER A 127 33.55 27.40 25.70
N ASP A 128 33.82 27.17 26.98
CA ASP A 128 33.86 25.82 27.56
C ASP A 128 32.49 25.13 27.50
N SER A 129 31.40 25.88 27.77
CA SER A 129 30.03 25.38 27.62
C SER A 129 29.70 25.04 26.17
N ASP A 130 30.03 25.91 25.22
CA ASP A 130 29.75 25.70 23.79
C ASP A 130 30.56 24.52 23.24
N ILE A 131 31.83 24.36 23.66
CA ILE A 131 32.66 23.20 23.33
C ILE A 131 32.06 21.91 23.90
N GLY A 132 31.56 21.94 25.15
CA GLY A 132 30.85 20.81 25.76
C GLY A 132 29.61 20.38 24.97
N LEU A 133 28.74 21.34 24.63
CA LEU A 133 27.54 21.09 23.82
C LEU A 133 27.89 20.53 22.43
N LEU A 134 28.95 21.04 21.81
CA LEU A 134 29.44 20.54 20.52
C LEU A 134 29.90 19.08 20.64
N SER A 135 30.68 18.76 21.69
CA SER A 135 31.14 17.39 21.98
C SER A 135 29.98 16.42 22.17
N ASP A 136 28.97 16.79 22.97
CA ASP A 136 27.77 15.97 23.20
C ASP A 136 26.96 15.79 21.91
N GLY A 137 26.88 16.83 21.08
CA GLY A 137 26.29 16.78 19.74
C GLY A 137 27.01 15.79 18.82
N TYR A 138 28.34 15.80 18.82
CA TYR A 138 29.15 14.85 18.04
C TYR A 138 28.95 13.40 18.51
N GLN A 139 28.91 13.16 19.82
CA GLN A 139 28.64 11.82 20.37
C GLN A 139 27.25 11.32 19.99
N SER A 140 26.24 12.20 20.06
CA SER A 140 24.87 11.88 19.63
C SER A 140 24.78 11.56 18.14
N LEU A 141 25.54 12.29 17.31
CA LEU A 141 25.61 12.04 15.86
C LEU A 141 26.28 10.70 15.54
N LEU A 142 27.35 10.34 16.25
CA LEU A 142 28.00 9.03 16.14
C LEU A 142 27.03 7.90 16.51
N ALA A 143 26.35 8.00 17.65
CA ALA A 143 25.37 7.00 18.10
C ALA A 143 24.23 6.82 17.08
N ARG A 144 23.73 7.92 16.50
CA ARG A 144 22.69 7.89 15.47
C ARG A 144 23.18 7.27 14.16
N THR A 145 24.44 7.49 13.81
CA THR A 145 25.08 6.87 12.63
C THR A 145 25.21 5.36 12.81
N ASP A 146 25.62 4.90 14.00
CA ASP A 146 25.68 3.48 14.34
C ASP A 146 24.30 2.82 14.35
N GLU A 147 23.28 3.51 14.88
CA GLU A 147 21.90 3.03 14.86
C GLU A 147 21.38 2.91 13.41
N LEU A 148 21.67 3.89 12.57
CA LEU A 148 21.31 3.87 11.15
C LEU A 148 22.01 2.72 10.42
N ALA A 149 23.28 2.48 10.69
CA ALA A 149 24.02 1.35 10.12
C ALA A 149 23.42 -0.01 10.54
N LYS A 150 23.03 -0.15 11.82
CA LYS A 150 22.34 -1.35 12.33
C LYS A 150 20.98 -1.54 11.66
N LYS A 151 20.16 -0.50 11.59
CA LYS A 151 18.85 -0.53 10.92
C LYS A 151 18.99 -0.87 9.44
N SER A 152 19.94 -0.25 8.74
CA SER A 152 20.25 -0.56 7.33
C SER A 152 20.60 -2.04 7.14
N LYS A 153 21.48 -2.59 7.99
CA LYS A 153 21.84 -4.02 7.95
C LYS A 153 20.63 -4.93 8.19
N GLN A 154 19.79 -4.59 9.16
CA GLN A 154 18.57 -5.35 9.46
C GLN A 154 17.57 -5.29 8.29
N THR A 155 17.37 -4.12 7.68
CA THR A 155 16.52 -3.97 6.49
C THR A 155 17.02 -4.83 5.34
N THR A 156 18.32 -4.83 5.06
CA THR A 156 18.92 -5.68 4.01
C THR A 156 18.73 -7.18 4.31
N GLN A 157 18.86 -7.59 5.58
CA GLN A 157 18.62 -8.98 5.98
C GLN A 157 17.16 -9.39 5.79
N THR A 158 16.21 -8.55 6.23
CA THR A 158 14.78 -8.79 6.06
C THR A 158 14.40 -8.84 4.58
N LEU A 159 14.94 -7.92 3.77
CA LEU A 159 14.70 -7.89 2.33
C LEU A 159 15.22 -9.15 1.65
N ASN A 160 16.46 -9.57 1.94
CA ASN A 160 17.04 -10.80 1.38
C ASN A 160 16.26 -12.04 1.78
N LYS A 161 15.76 -12.09 3.03
CA LYS A 161 14.90 -13.18 3.48
C LYS A 161 13.58 -13.21 2.70
N SER A 162 12.91 -12.07 2.57
CA SER A 162 11.66 -11.96 1.82
C SER A 162 11.84 -12.31 0.33
N ILE A 163 12.93 -11.87 -0.30
CA ILE A 163 13.26 -12.25 -1.68
C ILE A 163 13.43 -13.78 -1.80
N LYS A 164 14.11 -14.42 -0.85
CA LYS A 164 14.30 -15.87 -0.84
C LYS A 164 12.98 -16.63 -0.62
N ASP A 165 12.16 -16.16 0.30
CA ASP A 165 10.86 -16.77 0.59
C ASP A 165 9.92 -16.64 -0.62
N ASN A 166 9.89 -15.47 -1.27
CA ASN A 166 9.13 -15.25 -2.50
C ASN A 166 9.62 -16.13 -3.66
N ALA A 167 10.94 -16.27 -3.83
CA ALA A 167 11.50 -17.16 -4.85
C ALA A 167 11.08 -18.62 -4.63
N LYS A 168 11.03 -19.08 -3.37
CA LYS A 168 10.56 -20.42 -3.01
C LYS A 168 9.07 -20.60 -3.31
N MET A 169 8.24 -19.63 -2.94
CA MET A 169 6.80 -19.67 -3.23
C MET A 169 6.51 -19.69 -4.74
N LEU A 170 7.25 -18.90 -5.53
CA LEU A 170 7.14 -18.94 -7.00
C LEU A 170 7.53 -20.30 -7.57
N GLN A 171 8.59 -20.92 -7.06
CA GLN A 171 9.01 -22.25 -7.50
C GLN A 171 8.00 -23.35 -7.12
N GLU A 172 7.39 -23.24 -5.94
CA GLU A 172 6.32 -24.15 -5.50
C GLU A 172 5.06 -23.98 -6.36
N LEU A 173 4.68 -22.73 -6.68
CA LEU A 173 3.57 -22.43 -7.59
C LEU A 173 3.83 -22.96 -9.00
N GLU A 174 5.02 -22.75 -9.54
CA GLU A 174 5.44 -23.28 -10.85
C GLU A 174 5.33 -24.81 -10.87
N SER A 175 5.82 -25.48 -9.83
CA SER A 175 5.74 -26.94 -9.72
C SER A 175 4.29 -27.44 -9.63
N ALA A 176 3.42 -26.73 -8.91
CA ALA A 176 2.00 -27.05 -8.81
C ALA A 176 1.28 -26.87 -10.15
N LEU A 177 1.55 -25.77 -10.86
CA LEU A 177 0.98 -25.51 -12.19
C LEU A 177 1.42 -26.57 -13.22
N VAL A 178 2.69 -26.97 -13.21
CA VAL A 178 3.16 -28.05 -14.08
C VAL A 178 2.43 -29.36 -13.78
N ALA A 179 2.27 -29.71 -12.50
CA ALA A 179 1.55 -30.92 -12.11
C ALA A 179 0.06 -30.87 -12.52
N GLU A 180 -0.58 -29.71 -12.43
CA GLU A 180 -1.97 -29.52 -12.87
C GLU A 180 -2.10 -29.61 -14.39
N ILE A 181 -1.17 -29.02 -15.15
CA ILE A 181 -1.10 -29.15 -16.62
C ILE A 181 -0.92 -30.62 -17.03
N ASP A 182 -0.03 -31.36 -16.37
CA ASP A 182 0.19 -32.78 -16.66
C ASP A 182 -1.06 -33.62 -16.35
N SER A 183 -1.73 -33.33 -15.23
CA SER A 183 -2.99 -33.97 -14.85
C SER A 183 -4.10 -33.69 -15.87
N LEU A 184 -4.24 -32.43 -16.30
CA LEU A 184 -5.23 -32.02 -17.30
C LEU A 184 -4.93 -32.65 -18.67
N ALA A 185 -3.66 -32.71 -19.07
CA ALA A 185 -3.23 -33.38 -20.30
C ALA A 185 -3.56 -34.88 -20.26
N LYS A 186 -3.33 -35.54 -19.13
CA LYS A 186 -3.69 -36.94 -18.92
C LYS A 186 -5.21 -37.13 -19.01
N HIS A 187 -5.99 -36.31 -18.33
CA HIS A 187 -7.45 -36.38 -18.35
C HIS A 187 -8.01 -36.12 -19.75
N SER A 188 -7.46 -35.16 -20.50
CA SER A 188 -7.85 -34.92 -21.90
C SER A 188 -7.56 -36.14 -22.76
N LYS A 189 -6.39 -36.77 -22.61
CA LYS A 189 -6.04 -37.98 -23.36
C LYS A 189 -6.97 -39.15 -23.04
N GLU A 190 -7.31 -39.36 -21.76
CA GLU A 190 -8.26 -40.38 -21.34
C GLU A 190 -9.65 -40.13 -21.92
N ARG A 191 -10.11 -38.87 -21.93
CA ARG A 191 -11.38 -38.48 -22.55
C ARG A 191 -11.37 -38.72 -24.06
N ASP A 192 -10.30 -38.35 -24.75
CA ASP A 192 -10.20 -38.54 -26.20
C ASP A 192 -10.18 -40.04 -26.56
N GLN A 193 -9.58 -40.88 -25.71
CA GLN A 193 -9.63 -42.34 -25.82
C GLN A 193 -11.05 -42.88 -25.61
N ASP A 194 -11.76 -42.47 -24.56
CA ASP A 194 -13.16 -42.87 -24.29
C ASP A 194 -14.10 -42.45 -25.43
N LEU A 195 -13.89 -41.26 -25.99
CA LEU A 195 -14.64 -40.79 -27.16
C LEU A 195 -14.34 -41.61 -28.41
N ALA A 196 -13.09 -42.00 -28.63
CA ALA A 196 -12.72 -42.89 -29.74
C ALA A 196 -13.37 -44.27 -29.58
N ASP A 197 -13.29 -44.86 -28.39
CA ASP A 197 -13.88 -46.17 -28.10
C ASP A 197 -15.42 -46.15 -28.27
N LYS A 198 -16.09 -45.08 -27.80
CA LYS A 198 -17.54 -44.88 -28.04
C LYS A 198 -17.88 -44.67 -29.51
N SER A 199 -17.05 -43.94 -30.25
CA SER A 199 -17.24 -43.76 -31.69
C SER A 199 -17.16 -45.09 -32.42
N ASP A 200 -16.24 -45.97 -32.04
CA ASP A 200 -16.10 -47.31 -32.59
C ASP A 200 -17.30 -48.20 -32.24
N GLU A 201 -17.81 -48.13 -31.00
CA GLU A 201 -19.02 -48.83 -30.57
C GLU A 201 -20.24 -48.40 -31.40
N ILE A 202 -20.47 -47.09 -31.53
CA ILE A 202 -21.57 -46.53 -32.33
C ILE A 202 -21.44 -46.98 -33.80
N SER A 203 -20.23 -46.98 -34.36
CA SER A 203 -19.97 -47.43 -35.73
C SER A 203 -20.31 -48.90 -35.93
N ASN A 204 -19.96 -49.75 -34.97
CA ASN A 204 -20.28 -51.18 -34.99
C ASN A 204 -21.79 -51.42 -34.90
N ASP A 205 -22.49 -50.72 -34.00
CA ASP A 205 -23.93 -50.85 -33.84
C ASP A 205 -24.69 -50.32 -35.05
N LEU A 206 -24.23 -49.23 -35.66
CA LEU A 206 -24.77 -48.75 -36.94
C LEU A 206 -24.63 -49.80 -38.03
N THR A 207 -23.48 -50.50 -38.08
CA THR A 207 -23.25 -51.59 -39.04
C THR A 207 -24.19 -52.78 -38.79
N LYS A 208 -24.41 -53.17 -37.53
CA LYS A 208 -25.39 -54.22 -37.19
C LYS A 208 -26.81 -53.83 -37.57
N ALA A 209 -27.23 -52.60 -37.23
CA ALA A 209 -28.55 -52.09 -37.58
C ALA A 209 -28.75 -52.06 -39.10
N GLN A 210 -27.72 -51.65 -39.85
CA GLN A 210 -27.71 -51.70 -41.33
C GLN A 210 -27.96 -53.12 -41.86
N ASP A 211 -27.31 -54.12 -41.28
CA ASP A 211 -27.47 -55.52 -41.72
C ASP A 211 -28.81 -56.11 -41.30
N GLU A 212 -29.34 -55.74 -40.13
CA GLU A 212 -30.71 -56.08 -39.72
C GLU A 212 -31.75 -55.47 -40.66
N ILE A 213 -31.58 -54.21 -41.07
CA ILE A 213 -32.46 -53.56 -42.05
C ILE A 213 -32.42 -54.33 -43.38
N LYS A 214 -31.24 -54.70 -43.89
CA LYS A 214 -31.13 -55.52 -45.12
C LYS A 214 -31.82 -56.88 -44.97
N SER A 215 -31.65 -57.54 -43.82
CA SER A 215 -32.31 -58.81 -43.51
C SER A 215 -33.83 -58.67 -43.49
N ASN A 216 -34.35 -57.60 -42.87
CA ASN A 216 -35.77 -57.29 -42.83
C ASN A 216 -36.32 -56.92 -44.22
N GLN A 217 -35.58 -56.18 -45.04
CA GLN A 217 -35.92 -55.93 -46.44
C GLN A 217 -36.03 -57.23 -47.23
N ALA A 218 -35.09 -58.16 -47.05
CA ALA A 218 -35.14 -59.48 -47.69
C ALA A 218 -36.34 -60.31 -47.22
N ARG A 219 -36.69 -60.25 -45.91
CA ARG A 219 -37.91 -60.89 -45.38
C ARG A 219 -39.17 -60.27 -45.95
N LEU A 220 -39.24 -58.95 -46.09
CA LEU A 220 -40.36 -58.25 -46.69
C LEU A 220 -40.56 -58.67 -48.15
N LEU A 221 -39.50 -58.76 -48.94
CA LEU A 221 -39.56 -59.25 -50.32
C LEU A 221 -40.06 -60.71 -50.39
N LYS A 222 -39.62 -61.57 -49.47
CA LYS A 222 -40.14 -62.94 -49.36
C LYS A 222 -41.62 -62.95 -49.00
N LEU A 223 -42.06 -62.11 -48.07
CA LEU A 223 -43.45 -62.01 -47.66
C LEU A 223 -44.32 -61.52 -48.83
N GLN A 224 -43.86 -60.52 -49.58
CA GLN A 224 -44.52 -60.05 -50.78
C GLN A 224 -44.63 -61.14 -51.86
N ALA A 225 -43.61 -61.99 -52.01
CA ALA A 225 -43.67 -63.15 -52.90
C ALA A 225 -44.65 -64.23 -52.39
N VAL A 226 -44.75 -64.43 -51.07
CA VAL A 226 -45.75 -65.31 -50.46
C VAL A 226 -47.16 -64.76 -50.70
N ASP A 227 -47.38 -63.46 -50.55
CA ASP A 227 -48.67 -62.82 -50.82
C ASP A 227 -49.09 -63.01 -52.29
N GLN A 228 -48.17 -62.81 -53.24
CA GLN A 228 -48.43 -63.09 -54.66
C GLN A 228 -48.76 -64.58 -54.91
N ALA A 229 -48.07 -65.49 -54.23
CA ALA A 229 -48.35 -66.92 -54.34
C ALA A 229 -49.71 -67.30 -53.72
N LEU A 230 -50.09 -66.66 -52.61
CA LEU A 230 -51.39 -66.80 -51.98
C LEU A 230 -52.50 -66.26 -52.90
N GLU A 231 -52.31 -65.08 -53.48
CA GLU A 231 -53.25 -64.49 -54.44
C GLU A 231 -53.47 -65.41 -55.65
N LYS A 232 -52.39 -65.97 -56.22
CA LYS A 232 -52.49 -66.97 -57.30
C LYS A 232 -53.25 -68.22 -56.87
N ARG A 233 -52.99 -68.72 -55.65
CA ARG A 233 -53.71 -69.88 -55.10
C ARG A 233 -55.18 -69.58 -54.87
N VAL A 234 -55.53 -68.39 -54.39
CA VAL A 234 -56.92 -67.95 -54.23
C VAL A 234 -57.61 -67.95 -55.59
N ALA A 235 -56.99 -67.37 -56.63
CA ALA A 235 -57.54 -67.40 -57.98
C ALA A 235 -57.73 -68.83 -58.54
N GLU A 236 -56.78 -69.74 -58.30
CA GLU A 236 -56.92 -71.17 -58.67
C GLU A 236 -58.05 -71.86 -57.89
N VAL A 237 -58.21 -71.57 -56.60
CA VAL A 237 -59.29 -72.09 -55.75
C VAL A 237 -60.65 -71.56 -56.22
N GLU A 238 -60.75 -70.28 -56.54
CA GLU A 238 -61.98 -69.69 -57.11
C GLU A 238 -62.33 -70.32 -58.46
N GLY A 239 -61.33 -70.55 -59.33
CA GLY A 239 -61.52 -71.26 -60.59
C GLY A 239 -62.04 -72.69 -60.40
N THR A 240 -61.42 -73.46 -59.49
CA THR A 240 -61.86 -74.84 -59.18
C THR A 240 -63.23 -74.89 -58.51
N ALA A 241 -63.56 -73.93 -57.64
CA ALA A 241 -64.90 -73.80 -57.06
C ALA A 241 -65.96 -73.46 -58.13
N GLY A 242 -65.60 -72.61 -59.10
CA GLY A 242 -66.44 -72.31 -60.27
C GLY A 242 -66.72 -73.56 -61.11
N ASP A 243 -65.70 -74.38 -61.38
CA ASP A 243 -65.87 -75.65 -62.11
C ASP A 243 -66.66 -76.70 -61.33
N LEU A 244 -66.47 -76.78 -60.00
CA LEU A 244 -67.27 -77.66 -59.15
C LEU A 244 -68.74 -77.24 -59.16
N THR A 245 -69.01 -75.92 -59.16
CA THR A 245 -70.37 -75.38 -59.28
C THR A 245 -71.01 -75.75 -60.62
N LYS A 246 -70.26 -75.69 -61.73
CA LYS A 246 -70.74 -76.16 -63.04
C LYS A 246 -71.06 -77.66 -63.02
N LYS A 247 -70.13 -78.49 -62.52
CA LYS A 247 -70.35 -79.95 -62.40
C LYS A 247 -71.53 -80.28 -61.50
N SER A 248 -71.72 -79.56 -60.40
CA SER A 248 -72.88 -79.72 -59.52
C SER A 248 -74.19 -79.42 -60.25
N ARG A 249 -74.23 -78.35 -61.06
CA ARG A 249 -75.39 -78.04 -61.92
C ARG A 249 -75.64 -79.13 -62.97
N GLU A 250 -74.61 -79.67 -63.61
CA GLU A 250 -74.71 -80.80 -64.55
C GLU A 250 -75.21 -82.07 -63.86
N LEU A 251 -74.72 -82.36 -62.66
CA LEU A 251 -75.17 -83.49 -61.86
C LEU A 251 -76.63 -83.33 -61.45
N SER A 252 -77.03 -82.14 -60.99
CA SER A 252 -78.43 -81.79 -60.72
C SER A 252 -79.31 -82.03 -61.95
N ARG A 253 -78.89 -81.55 -63.13
CA ARG A 253 -79.60 -81.83 -64.40
C ARG A 253 -79.68 -83.34 -64.69
N SER A 254 -78.60 -84.07 -64.49
CA SER A 254 -78.57 -85.53 -64.67
C SER A 254 -79.50 -86.25 -63.70
N THR A 255 -79.56 -85.82 -62.44
CA THR A 255 -80.51 -86.31 -61.43
C THR A 255 -81.95 -86.00 -61.82
N THR A 256 -82.24 -84.79 -62.33
CA THR A 256 -83.58 -84.46 -62.83
C THR A 256 -83.97 -85.35 -64.01
N ILE A 257 -83.06 -85.61 -64.95
CA ILE A 257 -83.27 -86.54 -66.07
C ILE A 257 -83.50 -87.97 -65.56
N LEU A 258 -82.71 -88.41 -64.58
CA LEU A 258 -82.84 -89.74 -63.99
C LEU A 258 -84.17 -89.91 -63.27
N ASN A 259 -84.59 -88.92 -62.48
CA ASN A 259 -85.90 -88.92 -61.82
C ASN A 259 -87.04 -88.95 -62.84
N LYS A 260 -86.91 -88.20 -63.94
CA LYS A 260 -87.88 -88.26 -65.05
C LYS A 260 -87.95 -89.68 -65.64
N ARG A 261 -86.81 -90.30 -65.95
CA ARG A 261 -86.76 -91.68 -66.45
C ARG A 261 -87.30 -92.69 -65.44
N SER A 262 -87.07 -92.47 -64.14
CA SER A 262 -87.59 -93.33 -63.09
C SER A 262 -89.10 -93.19 -62.95
N SER A 263 -89.66 -92.00 -63.17
CA SER A 263 -91.10 -91.76 -63.28
C SER A 263 -91.69 -92.48 -64.50
N GLU A 264 -91.05 -92.33 -65.67
CA GLU A 264 -91.46 -93.03 -66.90
C GLU A 264 -91.42 -94.57 -66.73
N LEU A 265 -90.42 -95.09 -66.01
CA LEU A 265 -90.34 -96.52 -65.65
C LEU A 265 -91.43 -96.93 -64.66
N SER A 266 -91.76 -96.07 -63.70
CA SER A 266 -92.86 -96.30 -62.75
C SER A 266 -94.21 -96.34 -63.48
N ASP A 267 -94.45 -95.42 -64.41
CA ASP A 267 -95.65 -95.41 -65.25
C ASP A 267 -95.74 -96.68 -66.11
N ALA A 268 -94.61 -97.14 -66.67
CA ALA A 268 -94.55 -98.40 -67.42
C ALA A 268 -94.80 -99.65 -66.55
N ILE A 269 -94.37 -99.62 -65.27
CA ILE A 269 -94.64 -100.70 -64.30
C ILE A 269 -96.12 -100.73 -63.91
N ASP A 270 -96.77 -99.57 -63.74
CA ASP A 270 -98.21 -99.50 -63.47
C ASP A 270 -99.06 -99.91 -64.69
N ASP A 271 -98.62 -99.60 -65.91
CA ASP A 271 -99.27 -100.08 -67.15
C ASP A 271 -99.17 -101.62 -67.28
N LEU A 272 -98.02 -102.20 -66.94
CA LEU A 272 -97.84 -103.66 -66.85
C LEU A 272 -98.68 -104.30 -65.74
N ARG A 273 -98.87 -103.63 -64.61
CA ARG A 273 -99.71 -104.10 -63.50
C ARG A 273 -101.19 -104.11 -63.88
N THR A 274 -101.64 -103.09 -64.59
CA THR A 274 -103.02 -102.97 -65.08
C THR A 274 -103.33 -104.04 -66.13
N ARG A 275 -102.37 -104.37 -67.01
CA ARG A 275 -102.47 -105.53 -67.93
C ARG A 275 -102.40 -106.91 -67.25
N THR A 276 -101.88 -106.98 -66.02
CA THR A 276 -101.74 -108.24 -65.26
C THR A 276 -103.02 -108.58 -64.47
N GLU A 277 -103.82 -107.59 -64.08
CA GLU A 277 -105.14 -107.82 -63.45
C GLU A 277 -106.23 -108.20 -64.48
N GLU A 278 -106.04 -107.87 -65.76
CA GLU A 278 -107.00 -108.16 -66.84
C GLU A 278 -106.85 -109.57 -67.47
N HIS A 279 -105.78 -110.31 -67.12
CA HIS A 279 -105.45 -111.64 -67.69
C HIS A 279 -105.56 -112.81 -66.67
N SER A 280 -106.08 -112.58 -65.46
CA SER A 280 -106.22 -113.62 -64.42
C SER A 280 -107.56 -114.39 -64.46
N GLU A 281 -108.41 -114.14 -65.46
CA GLU A 281 -109.72 -114.81 -65.64
C GLU A 281 -109.73 -115.81 -66.80
N GLN A 282 -108.57 -116.13 -67.39
CA GLN A 282 -108.44 -117.14 -68.43
C GLN A 282 -107.32 -118.14 -68.12
N ILE A 283 -107.76 -119.37 -67.79
CA ILE A 283 -107.11 -120.66 -68.11
C ILE A 283 -105.97 -120.99 -67.12
N THR A 284 -106.10 -121.92 -66.16
CA THR A 284 -106.82 -123.22 -66.16
C THR A 284 -106.50 -124.08 -67.38
N ASP A 285 -105.22 -124.29 -67.68
CA ASP A 285 -104.75 -125.58 -68.16
C ASP A 285 -103.21 -125.65 -68.09
N LEU A 286 -102.72 -126.85 -67.81
CA LEU A 286 -101.31 -127.28 -67.88
C LEU A 286 -100.39 -126.82 -66.75
N GLN A 287 -100.71 -127.36 -65.57
CA GLN A 287 -99.72 -128.02 -64.72
C GLN A 287 -98.86 -128.98 -65.57
N GLU A 288 -97.56 -128.73 -65.74
CA GLU A 288 -96.58 -129.78 -65.47
C GLU A 288 -95.17 -129.20 -65.21
N ARG A 289 -94.76 -129.35 -63.94
CA ARG A 289 -93.38 -129.49 -63.43
C ARG A 289 -92.53 -128.24 -63.13
N VAL A 290 -92.66 -127.82 -61.86
CA VAL A 290 -91.62 -127.83 -60.79
C VAL A 290 -90.42 -126.88 -61.04
N GLU A 291 -90.40 -125.67 -60.45
CA GLU A 291 -90.07 -125.35 -59.04
C GLU A 291 -88.54 -125.42 -58.79
N LYS A 292 -87.79 -124.32 -58.84
CA LYS A 292 -87.65 -123.13 -57.96
C LYS A 292 -86.79 -123.35 -56.71
N GLY A 293 -85.96 -122.33 -56.44
CA GLY A 293 -85.38 -122.05 -55.12
C GLY A 293 -84.25 -121.01 -55.24
N ALA A 294 -84.52 -119.70 -55.47
CA ALA A 294 -84.90 -118.67 -54.49
C ALA A 294 -83.83 -118.46 -53.38
N ARG A 295 -83.40 -117.27 -52.94
CA ARG A 295 -83.83 -115.85 -53.06
C ARG A 295 -82.84 -114.99 -52.24
N ALA A 296 -83.02 -113.65 -52.31
CA ALA A 296 -82.84 -112.63 -51.25
C ALA A 296 -81.41 -112.12 -50.93
N LEU A 297 -81.09 -110.84 -50.62
CA LEU A 297 -81.83 -109.60 -50.29
C LEU A 297 -80.91 -108.34 -50.38
N VAL A 298 -81.47 -107.20 -50.84
CA VAL A 298 -81.45 -105.77 -50.37
C VAL A 298 -80.55 -105.44 -49.13
N SER A 299 -79.80 -104.33 -48.96
CA SER A 299 -80.08 -102.86 -49.00
C SER A 299 -78.81 -101.97 -48.87
N LEU A 300 -78.97 -100.69 -49.28
CA LEU A 300 -78.20 -99.45 -48.98
C LEU A 300 -77.58 -99.30 -47.56
N ILE A 301 -76.41 -98.62 -47.44
CA ILE A 301 -76.16 -97.41 -46.59
C ILE A 301 -74.70 -96.88 -46.74
N MET A 302 -74.58 -95.55 -46.60
CA MET A 302 -73.56 -94.58 -47.04
C MET A 302 -72.15 -94.63 -46.43
N LEU A 303 -71.24 -94.02 -47.22
CA LEU A 303 -69.96 -93.41 -46.84
C LEU A 303 -70.10 -92.34 -45.76
N GLU A 304 -69.26 -92.41 -44.72
CA GLU A 304 -68.81 -91.20 -44.01
C GLU A 304 -67.48 -91.44 -43.26
N LYS A 305 -66.38 -90.79 -43.70
CA LYS A 305 -65.15 -90.58 -42.90
C LYS A 305 -64.18 -89.60 -43.58
N ARG A 306 -64.46 -88.30 -43.54
CA ARG A 306 -63.43 -87.30 -43.92
C ARG A 306 -63.51 -85.88 -43.30
N HIS A 307 -64.09 -85.70 -42.11
CA HIS A 307 -64.09 -84.38 -41.45
C HIS A 307 -63.50 -84.30 -40.02
N PHE A 308 -62.91 -85.37 -39.47
CA PHE A 308 -62.31 -85.30 -38.11
C PHE A 308 -60.80 -84.95 -38.08
N ARG A 309 -60.06 -85.12 -39.19
CA ARG A 309 -58.61 -84.77 -39.25
C ARG A 309 -58.33 -83.29 -39.55
N ILE A 310 -59.23 -82.60 -40.24
CA ILE A 310 -59.05 -81.19 -40.61
C ILE A 310 -59.33 -80.28 -39.41
N LEU A 311 -60.33 -80.62 -38.57
CA LEU A 311 -60.62 -79.85 -37.35
C LEU A 311 -59.51 -80.02 -36.28
N GLY A 312 -58.99 -81.25 -36.11
CA GLY A 312 -57.89 -81.53 -35.17
C GLY A 312 -56.56 -80.87 -35.57
N GLY A 313 -56.26 -80.80 -36.88
CA GLY A 313 -55.06 -80.12 -37.39
C GLY A 313 -55.11 -78.60 -37.22
N MET A 314 -56.29 -77.98 -37.40
CA MET A 314 -56.48 -76.53 -37.24
C MET A 314 -56.39 -76.09 -35.77
N ILE A 315 -56.92 -76.89 -34.84
CA ILE A 315 -56.81 -76.61 -33.40
C ILE A 315 -55.35 -76.76 -32.93
N ALA A 316 -54.63 -77.78 -33.40
CA ALA A 316 -53.22 -77.96 -33.06
C ALA A 316 -52.33 -76.81 -33.57
N LEU A 317 -52.58 -76.31 -34.79
CA LEU A 317 -51.86 -75.15 -35.33
C LEU A 317 -52.19 -73.84 -34.60
N LEU A 318 -53.44 -73.66 -34.16
CA LEU A 318 -53.84 -72.51 -33.34
C LEU A 318 -53.14 -72.52 -31.97
N VAL A 319 -53.08 -73.68 -31.31
CA VAL A 319 -52.38 -73.81 -30.02
C VAL A 319 -50.88 -73.59 -30.19
N LEU A 320 -50.28 -74.10 -31.28
CA LEU A 320 -48.86 -73.89 -31.56
C LEU A 320 -48.54 -72.42 -31.86
N GLY A 321 -49.39 -71.74 -32.64
CA GLY A 321 -49.28 -70.31 -32.92
C GLY A 321 -49.42 -69.46 -31.66
N LEU A 322 -50.33 -69.82 -30.75
CA LEU A 322 -50.53 -69.12 -29.48
C LEU A 322 -49.36 -69.32 -28.51
N LEU A 323 -48.73 -70.51 -28.50
CA LEU A 323 -47.50 -70.76 -27.73
C LEU A 323 -46.28 -70.01 -28.28
N VAL A 324 -46.15 -69.92 -29.61
CA VAL A 324 -45.08 -69.13 -30.25
C VAL A 324 -45.27 -67.65 -29.97
N PHE A 325 -46.51 -67.14 -30.10
CA PHE A 325 -46.84 -65.74 -29.80
C PHE A 325 -46.59 -65.37 -28.33
N MET A 326 -47.01 -66.22 -27.38
CA MET A 326 -46.70 -66.01 -25.96
C MET A 326 -45.20 -66.08 -25.68
N GLY A 327 -44.44 -66.94 -26.37
CA GLY A 327 -42.98 -66.99 -26.26
C GLY A 327 -42.29 -65.72 -26.77
N THR A 328 -42.75 -65.15 -27.88
CA THR A 328 -42.18 -63.91 -28.44
C THR A 328 -42.53 -62.68 -27.61
N GLU A 329 -43.77 -62.56 -27.12
CA GLU A 329 -44.16 -61.47 -26.23
C GLU A 329 -43.45 -61.52 -24.88
N TYR A 330 -43.27 -62.72 -24.31
CA TYR A 330 -42.51 -62.87 -23.07
C TYR A 330 -41.02 -62.52 -23.23
N ALA A 331 -40.42 -62.83 -24.38
CA ALA A 331 -39.04 -62.46 -24.68
C ALA A 331 -38.89 -60.94 -24.89
N ASN A 332 -39.81 -60.30 -25.62
CA ASN A 332 -39.84 -58.85 -25.79
C ASN A 332 -40.02 -58.12 -24.46
N TRP A 333 -40.96 -58.56 -23.62
CA TRP A 333 -41.20 -57.95 -22.31
C TRP A 333 -39.97 -58.03 -21.38
N ARG A 334 -39.21 -59.14 -21.43
CA ARG A 334 -37.97 -59.31 -20.65
C ARG A 334 -36.83 -58.43 -21.17
N SER A 335 -36.72 -58.28 -22.49
CA SER A 335 -35.79 -57.35 -23.13
C SER A 335 -36.12 -55.91 -22.73
N GLU A 336 -37.40 -55.53 -22.74
CA GLU A 336 -37.86 -54.18 -22.41
C GLU A 336 -37.67 -53.86 -20.91
N THR A 337 -37.82 -54.86 -20.03
CA THR A 337 -37.49 -54.67 -18.60
C THR A 337 -35.99 -54.50 -18.40
N GLN A 338 -35.14 -55.27 -19.09
CA GLN A 338 -33.68 -55.09 -19.01
C GLN A 338 -33.22 -53.72 -19.51
N THR A 339 -33.75 -53.24 -20.65
CA THR A 339 -33.44 -51.90 -21.15
C THR A 339 -33.93 -50.80 -20.21
N ASN A 340 -35.13 -50.93 -19.64
CA ASN A 340 -35.61 -49.97 -18.64
C ASN A 340 -34.77 -49.95 -17.37
N THR A 341 -34.22 -51.10 -16.96
CA THR A 341 -33.36 -51.17 -15.76
C THR A 341 -31.98 -50.55 -16.04
N ALA A 342 -31.44 -50.75 -17.24
CA ALA A 342 -30.21 -50.11 -17.70
C ALA A 342 -30.38 -48.58 -17.82
N LEU A 343 -31.46 -48.11 -18.44
CA LEU A 343 -31.79 -46.67 -18.50
C LEU A 343 -31.95 -46.06 -17.11
N GLN A 344 -32.55 -46.79 -16.17
CA GLN A 344 -32.71 -46.31 -14.79
C GLN A 344 -31.37 -46.25 -14.04
N SER A 345 -30.46 -47.21 -14.30
CA SER A 345 -29.09 -47.16 -13.81
C SER A 345 -28.33 -45.95 -14.36
N ASP A 346 -28.44 -45.69 -15.68
CA ASP A 346 -27.80 -44.56 -16.35
C ASP A 346 -28.33 -43.20 -15.86
N ILE A 347 -29.64 -43.11 -15.57
CA ILE A 347 -30.23 -41.92 -14.94
C ILE A 347 -29.65 -41.70 -13.54
N VAL A 348 -29.45 -42.76 -12.76
CA VAL A 348 -28.87 -42.66 -11.42
C VAL A 348 -27.40 -42.22 -11.49
N THR A 349 -26.58 -42.81 -12.36
CA THR A 349 -25.18 -42.39 -12.55
C THR A 349 -25.08 -40.96 -13.10
N THR A 350 -25.96 -40.57 -14.01
CA THR A 350 -25.99 -39.18 -14.52
C THR A 350 -26.34 -38.19 -13.40
N ASN A 351 -27.32 -38.53 -12.55
CA ASN A 351 -27.68 -37.71 -11.40
C ASN A 351 -26.57 -37.61 -10.35
N THR A 352 -25.81 -38.68 -10.10
CA THR A 352 -24.66 -38.62 -9.18
C THR A 352 -23.52 -37.78 -9.74
N HIS A 353 -23.24 -37.88 -11.05
CA HIS A 353 -22.27 -37.00 -11.72
C HIS A 353 -22.71 -35.53 -11.68
N LEU A 354 -24.00 -35.24 -11.88
CA LEU A 354 -24.53 -33.88 -11.79
C LEU A 354 -24.41 -33.34 -10.36
N ALA A 355 -24.69 -34.15 -9.35
CA ALA A 355 -24.52 -33.78 -7.94
C ALA A 355 -23.04 -33.52 -7.60
N ALA A 356 -22.12 -34.35 -8.09
CA ALA A 356 -20.68 -34.16 -7.91
C ALA A 356 -20.19 -32.87 -8.58
N THR A 357 -20.63 -32.62 -9.82
CA THR A 357 -20.31 -31.37 -10.56
C THR A 357 -20.84 -30.15 -9.84
N ASN A 358 -22.07 -30.22 -9.32
CA ASN A 358 -22.67 -29.12 -8.55
C ASN A 358 -21.91 -28.86 -7.24
N SER A 359 -21.41 -29.91 -6.59
CA SER A 359 -20.54 -29.78 -5.42
C SER A 359 -19.21 -29.11 -5.76
N GLN A 360 -18.57 -29.49 -6.87
CA GLN A 360 -17.34 -28.86 -7.33
C GLN A 360 -17.55 -27.38 -7.70
N LEU A 361 -18.67 -27.06 -8.36
CA LEU A 361 -19.02 -25.68 -8.69
C LEU A 361 -19.25 -24.83 -7.44
N SER A 362 -19.90 -25.39 -6.41
CA SER A 362 -20.06 -24.74 -5.10
C SER A 362 -18.71 -24.50 -4.41
N GLN A 363 -17.80 -25.48 -4.46
CA GLN A 363 -16.46 -25.34 -3.89
C GLN A 363 -15.63 -24.26 -4.61
N LEU A 364 -15.66 -24.24 -5.95
CA LEU A 364 -15.04 -23.19 -6.77
C LEU A 364 -15.62 -21.81 -6.47
N SER A 365 -16.94 -21.72 -6.31
CA SER A 365 -17.61 -20.46 -5.92
C SER A 365 -17.13 -19.97 -4.56
N ASN A 366 -16.99 -20.85 -3.57
CA ASN A 366 -16.50 -20.49 -2.24
C ASN A 366 -15.02 -20.06 -2.29
N GLN A 367 -14.17 -20.79 -3.02
CA GLN A 367 -12.77 -20.42 -3.22
C GLN A 367 -12.62 -19.06 -3.91
N THR A 368 -13.47 -18.76 -4.89
CA THR A 368 -13.49 -17.46 -5.57
C THR A 368 -13.90 -16.34 -4.60
N ALA A 369 -14.93 -16.56 -3.79
CA ALA A 369 -15.36 -15.59 -2.78
C ALA A 369 -14.29 -15.34 -1.69
N GLU A 370 -13.58 -16.40 -1.27
CA GLU A 370 -12.46 -16.29 -0.35
C GLU A 370 -11.29 -15.51 -0.95
N ALA A 371 -10.94 -15.80 -2.22
CA ALA A 371 -9.90 -15.07 -2.95
C ALA A 371 -10.25 -13.59 -3.13
N ASP A 372 -11.50 -13.27 -3.51
CA ASP A 372 -11.97 -11.90 -3.62
C ASP A 372 -11.89 -11.15 -2.28
N SER A 373 -12.29 -11.79 -1.19
CA SER A 373 -12.17 -11.22 0.17
C SER A 373 -10.71 -10.96 0.56
N ALA A 374 -9.80 -11.90 0.23
CA ALA A 374 -8.37 -11.76 0.49
C ALA A 374 -7.76 -10.60 -0.33
N ILE A 375 -8.09 -10.50 -1.62
CA ILE A 375 -7.64 -9.42 -2.50
C ILE A 375 -8.14 -8.06 -1.99
N GLN A 376 -9.41 -7.96 -1.58
CA GLN A 376 -9.96 -6.72 -1.02
C GLN A 376 -9.27 -6.30 0.27
N SER A 377 -8.96 -7.27 1.15
CA SER A 377 -8.18 -7.03 2.36
C SER A 377 -6.77 -6.50 2.05
N GLU A 378 -6.09 -7.11 1.07
CA GLU A 378 -4.75 -6.68 0.65
C GLU A 378 -4.76 -5.30 0.01
N ILE A 379 -5.75 -4.99 -0.83
CA ILE A 379 -5.95 -3.64 -1.39
C ILE A 379 -6.15 -2.62 -0.26
N SER A 380 -6.91 -2.96 0.78
CA SER A 380 -7.09 -2.09 1.95
C SER A 380 -5.79 -1.86 2.71
N ASP A 381 -4.97 -2.90 2.94
CA ASP A 381 -3.66 -2.77 3.59
C ASP A 381 -2.69 -1.91 2.75
N ILE A 382 -2.65 -2.13 1.43
CA ILE A 382 -1.84 -1.34 0.51
C ILE A 382 -2.26 0.13 0.54
N ASN A 383 -3.56 0.41 0.50
CA ASN A 383 -4.08 1.77 0.57
C ASN A 383 -3.71 2.46 1.89
N ASP A 384 -3.79 1.74 3.00
CA ASP A 384 -3.38 2.23 4.32
C ASP A 384 -1.88 2.55 4.40
N ARG A 385 -1.04 1.71 3.78
CA ARG A 385 0.40 1.97 3.66
C ARG A 385 0.68 3.16 2.75
N LEU A 386 -0.02 3.30 1.63
CA LEU A 386 0.13 4.45 0.72
C LEU A 386 -0.21 5.77 1.41
N ILE A 387 -1.28 5.80 2.20
CA ILE A 387 -1.65 6.96 3.03
C ILE A 387 -0.52 7.29 4.01
N THR A 388 0.01 6.28 4.72
CA THR A 388 1.09 6.46 5.69
C THR A 388 2.36 7.00 5.02
N ILE A 389 2.74 6.46 3.85
CA ILE A 389 3.87 6.94 3.06
C ILE A 389 3.62 8.38 2.60
N GLY A 390 2.40 8.71 2.16
CA GLY A 390 2.01 10.07 1.78
C GLY A 390 2.24 11.07 2.93
N ASP A 391 1.74 10.76 4.12
CA ASP A 391 1.91 11.60 5.31
C ASP A 391 3.40 11.76 5.70
N GLN A 392 4.18 10.70 5.56
CA GLN A 392 5.63 10.73 5.83
C GLN A 392 6.40 11.56 4.80
N VAL A 393 6.07 11.42 3.51
CA VAL A 393 6.68 12.21 2.41
C VAL A 393 6.34 13.68 2.57
N ASP A 394 5.09 14.01 2.84
CA ASP A 394 4.65 15.39 3.10
C ASP A 394 5.39 15.99 4.31
N THR A 395 5.54 15.19 5.37
CA THR A 395 6.27 15.63 6.57
C THR A 395 7.77 15.78 6.32
N LEU A 396 8.36 14.90 5.52
CA LEU A 396 9.75 14.98 5.12
C LEU A 396 9.98 16.22 4.26
N ASP A 397 9.12 16.50 3.28
CA ASP A 397 9.16 17.70 2.46
C ASP A 397 9.09 18.98 3.32
N GLY A 398 8.18 19.02 4.29
CA GLY A 398 8.10 20.12 5.26
C GLY A 398 9.41 20.33 6.05
N ARG A 399 10.06 19.24 6.48
CA ARG A 399 11.32 19.31 7.24
C ARG A 399 12.52 19.69 6.38
N VAL A 400 12.57 19.19 5.15
CA VAL A 400 13.64 19.46 4.18
C VAL A 400 13.57 20.93 3.76
N THR A 401 12.38 21.43 3.42
CA THR A 401 12.18 22.84 3.03
C THR A 401 12.49 23.81 4.18
N ASN A 402 12.30 23.40 5.43
CA ASN A 402 12.67 24.21 6.60
C ASN A 402 14.14 24.04 7.06
N MET A 403 14.95 23.23 6.36
CA MET A 403 16.37 22.97 6.65
C MET A 403 16.66 22.56 8.11
N ARG A 404 15.71 21.88 8.78
CA ARG A 404 15.83 21.48 10.20
C ARG A 404 15.46 20.02 10.42
N PRO A 405 16.25 19.06 9.90
CA PRO A 405 15.88 17.64 9.91
C PRO A 405 15.93 16.97 11.30
N HIS A 406 16.46 17.61 12.35
CA HIS A 406 16.68 16.95 13.64
C HIS A 406 15.60 17.20 14.70
N GLN A 407 14.66 18.11 14.47
CA GLN A 407 13.60 18.40 15.44
C GLN A 407 12.49 17.36 15.37
N THR A 408 12.07 16.87 16.54
CA THR A 408 10.97 15.91 16.68
C THR A 408 9.70 16.58 17.20
N PHE A 409 8.62 16.45 16.45
CA PHE A 409 7.26 16.87 16.79
C PHE A 409 6.30 15.69 16.59
N GLY A 410 5.09 15.73 17.15
CA GLY A 410 4.22 14.58 17.09
C GLY A 410 4.70 13.43 17.99
N SER A 411 3.97 12.31 17.98
CA SER A 411 4.38 11.08 18.66
C SER A 411 5.35 10.25 17.81
N ASP A 412 5.20 10.30 16.49
CA ASP A 412 5.87 9.46 15.50
C ASP A 412 6.71 10.29 14.49
N ASN A 413 6.85 11.59 14.72
CA ASN A 413 7.52 12.52 13.82
C ASN A 413 6.84 12.72 12.46
N THR A 414 5.53 12.46 12.40
CA THR A 414 4.66 12.67 11.24
C THR A 414 3.57 13.69 11.60
N ILE A 415 3.16 14.52 10.64
CA ILE A 415 1.87 15.21 10.72
C ILE A 415 0.90 14.46 9.82
N HIS A 416 -0.08 13.82 10.42
CA HIS A 416 -1.03 12.97 9.70
C HIS A 416 -2.05 13.77 8.88
N GLY A 417 -2.50 13.19 7.77
CA GLY A 417 -3.55 13.77 6.93
C GLY A 417 -4.97 13.46 7.41
N SER A 418 -5.95 13.84 6.59
CA SER A 418 -7.38 13.64 6.87
C SER A 418 -7.78 12.17 7.05
N ALA A 419 -7.12 11.24 6.34
CA ALA A 419 -7.41 9.81 6.44
C ALA A 419 -7.09 9.23 7.83
N TRP A 420 -6.06 9.74 8.50
CA TRP A 420 -5.77 9.36 9.88
C TRP A 420 -6.87 9.84 10.84
N ILE A 421 -7.38 11.06 10.62
CA ILE A 421 -8.44 11.67 11.44
C ILE A 421 -9.72 10.81 11.34
N THR A 422 -10.06 10.31 10.16
CA THR A 422 -11.25 9.45 9.97
C THR A 422 -11.17 8.10 10.66
N LYS A 423 -9.96 7.60 10.95
CA LYS A 423 -9.76 6.33 11.68
C LYS A 423 -9.84 6.48 13.20
N GLN A 424 -9.79 7.71 13.72
CA GLN A 424 -9.87 7.95 15.16
C GLN A 424 -11.30 7.77 15.68
N SER A 425 -11.44 7.38 16.96
CA SER A 425 -12.76 7.29 17.58
C SER A 425 -13.45 8.65 17.62
N ALA A 426 -14.69 8.72 17.12
CA ALA A 426 -15.49 9.95 17.11
C ALA A 426 -15.78 10.50 18.52
N THR A 427 -15.72 9.66 19.56
CA THR A 427 -15.93 10.04 20.96
C THR A 427 -14.73 10.72 21.60
N ASN A 428 -13.55 10.61 20.97
CA ASN A 428 -12.34 11.24 21.48
C ASN A 428 -12.37 12.76 21.22
N HIS A 429 -11.40 13.46 21.78
CA HIS A 429 -11.26 14.91 21.72
C HIS A 429 -9.89 15.27 21.17
N THR A 430 -9.79 16.42 20.53
CA THR A 430 -8.54 16.94 19.99
C THR A 430 -8.48 18.45 20.20
N ILE A 431 -7.28 19.02 20.15
CA ILE A 431 -7.07 20.45 20.28
C ILE A 431 -6.83 21.02 18.89
N HIS A 432 -7.71 21.90 18.42
CA HIS A 432 -7.42 22.76 17.27
C HIS A 432 -6.40 23.80 17.70
N ILE A 433 -5.23 23.83 17.04
CA ILE A 433 -4.14 24.75 17.37
C ILE A 433 -4.29 26.05 16.58
N ALA A 434 -4.41 25.94 15.25
CA ALA A 434 -4.42 27.07 14.33
C ALA A 434 -5.01 26.66 12.98
N THR A 435 -5.49 27.64 12.24
CA THR A 435 -5.85 27.48 10.82
C THR A 435 -4.96 28.40 10.00
N LEU A 436 -4.23 27.82 9.05
CA LEU A 436 -3.23 28.52 8.24
C LEU A 436 -3.59 28.39 6.75
N SER A 437 -3.10 29.31 5.92
CA SER A 437 -3.38 29.33 4.47
C SER A 437 -2.50 28.39 3.65
N ASP A 438 -1.46 27.83 4.26
CA ASP A 438 -0.45 27.02 3.58
C ASP A 438 -0.09 25.83 4.46
N LYS A 439 0.02 24.66 3.84
CA LYS A 439 0.44 23.41 4.47
C LYS A 439 1.87 23.55 5.03
N GLN A 440 2.76 24.27 4.34
CA GLN A 440 4.12 24.52 4.83
C GLN A 440 4.13 25.36 6.12
N ALA A 441 3.14 26.22 6.31
CA ALA A 441 3.01 26.98 7.55
C ALA A 441 2.65 26.09 8.75
N ILE A 442 1.95 24.96 8.52
CA ILE A 442 1.63 23.96 9.56
C ILE A 442 2.92 23.30 10.04
N TYR A 443 3.79 22.87 9.11
CA TYR A 443 5.08 22.28 9.45
C TYR A 443 5.98 23.25 10.20
N LYS A 444 6.07 24.52 9.76
CA LYS A 444 6.82 25.56 10.48
C LYS A 444 6.31 25.79 11.89
N LEU A 445 4.99 25.70 12.10
CA LEU A 445 4.37 25.83 13.42
C LEU A 445 4.70 24.63 14.31
N ALA A 446 4.60 23.41 13.77
CA ALA A 446 4.94 22.18 14.45
C ALA A 446 6.41 22.16 14.89
N GLU A 447 7.32 22.55 14.01
CA GLU A 447 8.75 22.68 14.30
C GLU A 447 9.02 23.75 15.35
N ARG A 448 8.44 24.94 15.21
CA ARG A 448 8.66 26.04 16.17
C ARG A 448 8.32 25.62 17.61
N TYR A 449 7.31 24.77 17.78
CA TYR A 449 6.83 24.33 19.09
C TYR A 449 7.08 22.85 19.37
N HIS A 450 8.07 22.25 18.69
CA HIS A 450 8.36 20.81 18.74
C HIS A 450 8.61 20.28 20.17
N SER A 451 9.07 21.12 21.10
CA SER A 451 9.29 20.77 22.50
C SER A 451 8.00 20.51 23.28
N HIS A 452 6.87 21.09 22.86
CA HIS A 452 5.58 20.99 23.54
C HIS A 452 4.57 20.10 22.80
N LEU A 453 4.73 19.95 21.48
CA LEU A 453 3.85 19.15 20.64
C LEU A 453 4.36 17.72 20.52
N LYS A 454 4.16 16.91 21.58
CA LYS A 454 4.65 15.53 21.69
C LYS A 454 3.61 14.43 21.45
N LYS A 455 2.33 14.80 21.40
CA LYS A 455 1.24 13.92 20.99
C LYS A 455 1.00 14.03 19.48
N ASP A 456 0.21 13.10 18.94
CA ASP A 456 -0.14 13.02 17.52
C ASP A 456 -0.52 14.39 16.96
N LEU A 457 -0.01 14.70 15.77
CA LEU A 457 -0.34 15.91 15.05
C LEU A 457 -1.03 15.52 13.76
N ALA A 458 -2.08 16.24 13.40
CA ALA A 458 -2.73 16.05 12.12
C ALA A 458 -3.14 17.39 11.51
N TYR A 459 -3.33 17.40 10.20
CA TYR A 459 -3.88 18.54 9.49
C TYR A 459 -5.16 18.16 8.74
N LEU A 460 -6.05 19.13 8.64
CA LEU A 460 -7.32 19.02 7.95
C LEU A 460 -7.43 20.14 6.90
N PRO A 461 -7.62 19.83 5.61
CA PRO A 461 -8.03 20.83 4.64
C PRO A 461 -9.44 21.39 4.97
N VAL A 462 -9.55 22.69 5.21
CA VAL A 462 -10.82 23.41 5.45
C VAL A 462 -11.06 24.42 4.34
N LYS A 463 -12.20 24.34 3.66
CA LYS A 463 -12.59 25.34 2.65
C LYS A 463 -13.19 26.57 3.35
N SER A 464 -12.64 27.75 3.09
CA SER A 464 -13.18 29.03 3.59
C SER A 464 -13.12 30.09 2.50
N LYS A 465 -14.27 30.70 2.16
CA LYS A 465 -14.39 31.84 1.21
C LYS A 465 -13.53 31.69 -0.07
N ASN A 466 -13.66 30.53 -0.73
CA ASN A 466 -12.96 30.21 -1.98
C ASN A 466 -11.42 30.05 -1.87
N ARG A 467 -10.89 29.86 -0.65
CA ARG A 467 -9.48 29.53 -0.40
C ARG A 467 -9.40 28.24 0.42
N GLN A 468 -8.43 27.41 0.05
CA GLN A 468 -8.08 26.21 0.81
C GLN A 468 -7.24 26.64 2.02
N LEU A 469 -7.73 26.35 3.22
CA LEU A 469 -6.99 26.53 4.46
C LEU A 469 -6.66 25.15 5.05
N TYR A 470 -5.74 25.12 6.00
CA TYR A 470 -5.30 23.93 6.71
C TYR A 470 -5.44 24.16 8.20
N ALA A 471 -6.29 23.40 8.87
CA ALA A 471 -6.40 23.39 10.32
C ALA A 471 -5.43 22.37 10.90
N MET A 472 -4.61 22.79 11.86
CA MET A 472 -3.73 21.91 12.62
C MET A 472 -4.44 21.47 13.89
N ILE A 473 -4.49 20.16 14.12
CA ILE A 473 -5.02 19.57 15.34
C ILE A 473 -3.92 18.81 16.10
N TYR A 474 -4.10 18.69 17.40
CA TYR A 474 -3.12 18.11 18.31
C TYR A 474 -3.77 17.16 19.31
N GLY A 475 -3.23 15.96 19.33
CA GLY A 475 -3.60 14.86 20.21
C GLY A 475 -4.91 14.17 19.85
N ASN A 476 -5.02 12.96 20.36
CA ASN A 476 -6.23 12.15 20.37
C ASN A 476 -6.51 11.76 21.83
N PHE A 477 -7.36 12.53 22.50
CA PHE A 477 -7.62 12.42 23.93
C PHE A 477 -8.93 11.68 24.19
N SER A 478 -8.94 10.70 25.09
CA SER A 478 -10.16 9.93 25.38
C SER A 478 -11.26 10.78 26.02
N THR A 479 -10.90 11.84 26.76
CA THR A 479 -11.85 12.72 27.46
C THR A 479 -11.61 14.20 27.15
N ALA A 480 -12.66 15.01 27.28
CA ALA A 480 -12.56 16.47 27.14
C ALA A 480 -11.63 17.08 28.21
N ALA A 481 -11.65 16.56 29.43
CA ALA A 481 -10.81 17.05 30.53
C ALA A 481 -9.30 16.84 30.25
N ASP A 482 -8.94 15.73 29.60
CA ASP A 482 -7.55 15.48 29.18
C ASP A 482 -7.11 16.46 28.08
N ALA A 483 -7.99 16.73 27.12
CA ALA A 483 -7.74 17.71 26.07
C ALA A 483 -7.62 19.14 26.64
N GLU A 484 -8.48 19.53 27.58
CA GLU A 484 -8.37 20.83 28.26
C GLU A 484 -7.10 20.93 29.11
N SER A 485 -6.73 19.86 29.82
CA SER A 485 -5.48 19.81 30.58
C SER A 485 -4.26 19.95 29.68
N ALA A 486 -4.27 19.32 28.50
CA ALA A 486 -3.23 19.47 27.51
C ALA A 486 -3.20 20.87 26.87
N LEU A 487 -4.37 21.46 26.59
CA LEU A 487 -4.53 22.84 26.10
C LEU A 487 -3.92 23.86 27.08
N ASN A 488 -4.17 23.70 28.38
CA ASN A 488 -3.64 24.56 29.43
C ASN A 488 -2.11 24.48 29.58
N ARG A 489 -1.50 23.37 29.14
CA ARG A 489 -0.04 23.18 29.13
C ARG A 489 0.63 23.73 27.87
N LEU A 490 -0.13 24.17 26.87
CA LEU A 490 0.45 24.77 25.67
C LEU A 490 1.08 26.13 26.00
N PRO A 491 2.25 26.44 25.42
CA PRO A 491 2.94 27.69 25.68
C PRO A 491 2.10 28.90 25.27
N ARG A 492 2.23 30.00 26.01
CA ARG A 492 1.47 31.26 25.79
C ARG A 492 1.54 31.79 24.36
N MET A 493 2.62 31.49 23.62
CA MET A 493 2.72 31.89 22.21
C MET A 493 1.77 31.10 21.30
N ILE A 494 1.51 29.81 21.55
CA ILE A 494 0.47 29.05 20.84
C ILE A 494 -0.91 29.58 21.20
N GLN A 495 -1.13 29.99 22.45
CA GLN A 495 -2.42 30.54 22.90
C GLN A 495 -2.85 31.79 22.11
N ARG A 496 -1.92 32.49 21.46
CA ARG A 496 -2.24 33.61 20.54
C ARG A 496 -3.06 33.18 19.32
N HIS A 497 -2.96 31.91 18.93
CA HIS A 497 -3.79 31.32 17.87
C HIS A 497 -5.19 30.93 18.34
N ARG A 498 -5.53 31.17 19.62
CA ARG A 498 -6.79 30.81 20.27
C ARG A 498 -7.13 29.33 20.09
N PRO A 499 -6.25 28.43 20.56
CA PRO A 499 -6.51 27.00 20.47
C PRO A 499 -7.78 26.61 21.23
N SER A 500 -8.54 25.66 20.71
CA SER A 500 -9.83 25.21 21.25
C SER A 500 -9.96 23.69 21.23
N VAL A 501 -10.67 23.15 22.21
CA VAL A 501 -10.98 21.70 22.26
C VAL A 501 -12.20 21.42 21.39
N HIS A 502 -12.12 20.35 20.60
CA HIS A 502 -13.21 19.84 19.78
C HIS A 502 -13.35 18.32 19.97
N SER A 503 -14.56 17.80 19.78
CA SER A 503 -14.74 16.35 19.63
C SER A 503 -14.20 15.90 18.28
N MET A 504 -13.65 14.69 18.23
CA MET A 504 -13.11 14.11 17.01
C MET A 504 -14.21 13.92 15.97
N GLY A 505 -15.42 13.52 16.39
CA GLY A 505 -16.59 13.46 15.51
C GLY A 505 -16.95 14.80 14.86
N GLN A 506 -16.80 15.92 15.59
CA GLN A 506 -16.97 17.25 15.01
C GLN A 506 -15.90 17.53 13.94
N VAL A 507 -14.64 17.20 14.21
CA VAL A 507 -13.55 17.38 13.23
C VAL A 507 -13.76 16.52 11.98
N GLN A 508 -14.16 15.25 12.16
CA GLN A 508 -14.46 14.32 11.07
C GLN A 508 -15.60 14.81 10.17
N SER A 509 -16.59 15.51 10.73
CA SER A 509 -17.70 16.07 9.95
C SER A 509 -17.27 17.13 8.91
N PHE A 510 -16.09 17.72 9.08
CA PHE A 510 -15.50 18.66 8.11
C PHE A 510 -14.74 17.96 6.99
N ILE A 511 -14.45 16.65 7.11
CA ILE A 511 -13.80 15.83 6.06
C ILE A 511 -14.85 15.24 5.12
N ALA A 512 -16.01 14.85 5.67
CA ALA A 512 -17.08 14.15 4.95
C ALA A 512 -17.92 15.06 4.02
N LYS A 513 -17.49 16.30 3.75
CA LYS A 513 -18.15 17.29 2.89
C LYS A 513 -17.16 17.83 1.88
#